data_AF-A0A917CM75-F1
#
_entry.id   AF-A0A917CM75-F1
#
_cell.length_a   1.000
_cell.length_b   1.000
_cell.length_c   1.000
_cell.angle_alpha   90.00
_cell.angle_beta   90.00
_cell.angle_gamma   90.00
#
_symmetry.space_group_name_H-M   'P 1'
#
loop_
_entity.id
_entity.type
_entity.pdbx_description
1 polymer ?
#
loop_
_entity_poly.entity_id
_entity_poly.type
_entity_poly.pdbx_seq_one_letter_code
_entity_poly.pdbx_strand_id
1 'polypeptide(L)'
;MPQARFFQTKGIFASHSGPQARFAQTKGSFASHSAPQARFAQTKGIFASHSAPQARFAQTKGIFASHSAPQARFAQTKGIFAFRSAPQASFSQTKGIFASHSGPQARFAQTKGSFASRFAPQAR
;
A
#
# COMPACT_ATOMS: atom_id res chain seq x y z
N MET A 1 1.13 -14.21 -19.57
CA MET A 1 1.83 -12.90 -19.64
C MET A 1 3.28 -13.09 -19.20
N PRO A 2 4.29 -12.73 -20.01
CA PRO A 2 5.68 -12.82 -19.59
C PRO A 2 5.92 -11.88 -18.41
N GLN A 3 6.51 -12.40 -17.32
CA GLN A 3 6.79 -11.62 -16.13
C GLN A 3 7.98 -10.69 -16.41
N ALA A 4 7.76 -9.38 -16.36
CA ALA A 4 8.83 -8.42 -16.52
C ALA A 4 9.87 -8.60 -15.41
N ARG A 5 11.16 -8.55 -15.75
CA ARG A 5 12.21 -8.60 -14.72
C ARG A 5 12.17 -7.33 -13.87
N PHE A 6 11.99 -6.18 -14.50
CA PHE A 6 11.90 -4.87 -13.88
C PHE A 6 10.74 -4.09 -14.49
N PHE A 7 10.01 -3.35 -13.66
CA PHE A 7 8.96 -2.43 -14.07
C PHE A 7 9.13 -1.11 -13.34
N GLN A 8 9.02 0.00 -14.07
CA GLN A 8 9.10 1.34 -13.50
C GLN A 8 8.07 2.27 -14.13
N THR A 9 7.31 2.96 -13.28
CA THR A 9 6.40 4.04 -13.70
C THR A 9 6.76 5.32 -12.97
N LYS A 10 6.84 6.42 -13.72
CA LYS A 10 7.03 7.76 -13.15
C LYS A 10 6.17 8.79 -13.88
N GLY A 11 5.49 9.68 -13.15
CA GLY A 11 4.69 10.75 -13.75
C GLY A 11 3.40 11.07 -13.01
N ILE A 12 2.48 11.73 -13.71
CA ILE A 12 1.14 12.07 -13.24
C ILE A 12 0.15 11.34 -14.15
N PHE A 13 -0.76 10.58 -13.57
CA PHE A 13 -1.70 9.76 -14.33
C PHE A 13 -3.11 9.86 -13.75
N ALA A 14 -4.11 9.90 -14.62
CA ALA A 14 -5.49 9.75 -14.18
C ALA A 14 -5.73 8.32 -13.66
N SER A 15 -5.26 7.32 -14.41
CA SER A 15 -5.40 5.90 -14.06
C SER A 15 -4.14 5.13 -14.45
N HIS A 16 -3.74 4.18 -13.61
CA HIS A 16 -2.62 3.28 -13.90
C HIS A 16 -2.80 1.91 -13.23
N SER A 17 -2.49 0.85 -13.97
CA SER A 17 -2.48 -0.52 -13.48
C SER A 17 -1.11 -1.15 -13.73
N GLY A 18 -0.44 -1.57 -12.66
CA GLY A 18 0.89 -2.17 -12.73
C GLY A 18 0.85 -3.63 -13.20
N PRO A 19 1.83 -4.09 -14.01
CA PRO A 19 1.90 -5.46 -14.49
C PRO A 19 2.46 -6.42 -13.44
N GLN A 20 2.58 -7.69 -13.81
CA GLN A 20 3.34 -8.66 -13.02
C GLN A 20 4.85 -8.51 -13.30
N ALA A 21 5.65 -8.31 -12.25
CA ALA A 21 7.11 -8.16 -12.37
C ALA A 21 7.88 -8.89 -11.26
N ARG A 22 9.21 -9.04 -11.37
CA ARG A 22 10.03 -9.42 -10.20
C ARG A 22 10.26 -8.21 -9.30
N PHE A 23 10.63 -7.09 -9.89
CA PHE A 23 10.87 -5.82 -9.21
C PHE A 23 9.99 -4.74 -9.83
N ALA A 24 9.26 -4.00 -9.01
CA ALA A 24 8.41 -2.92 -9.45
C ALA A 24 8.64 -1.64 -8.64
N GLN A 25 8.76 -0.51 -9.34
CA GLN A 25 8.88 0.82 -8.76
C GLN A 25 7.86 1.78 -9.37
N THR A 26 7.00 2.36 -8.54
CA THR A 26 6.08 3.42 -8.96
C THR A 26 6.40 4.70 -8.22
N LYS A 27 6.59 5.81 -8.95
CA LYS A 27 6.77 7.15 -8.37
C LYS A 27 5.90 8.19 -9.06
N GLY A 28 4.90 8.77 -8.41
CA GLY A 28 4.06 9.76 -9.11
C GLY A 28 2.83 10.24 -8.35
N SER A 29 1.96 10.92 -9.08
CA SER A 29 0.64 11.32 -8.61
C SER A 29 -0.43 10.64 -9.44
N PHE A 30 -1.41 10.03 -8.78
CA PHE A 30 -2.43 9.21 -9.44
C PHE A 30 -3.82 9.51 -8.89
N ALA A 31 -4.81 9.69 -9.77
CA ALA A 31 -6.19 9.70 -9.30
C ALA A 31 -6.64 8.27 -8.93
N SER A 32 -6.33 7.28 -9.78
CA SER A 32 -6.52 5.87 -9.48
C SER A 32 -5.26 5.06 -9.79
N HIS A 33 -4.82 4.22 -8.86
CA HIS A 33 -3.64 3.38 -9.05
C HIS A 33 -3.86 1.96 -8.51
N SER A 34 -3.74 0.97 -9.39
CA SER A 34 -3.62 -0.44 -9.02
C SER A 34 -2.15 -0.85 -9.08
N ALA A 35 -1.57 -1.16 -7.92
CA ALA A 35 -0.16 -1.49 -7.84
C ALA A 35 0.16 -2.86 -8.45
N PRO A 36 1.37 -3.03 -8.98
CA PRO A 36 1.80 -4.27 -9.63
C PRO A 36 1.88 -5.47 -8.68
N GLN A 37 1.72 -6.67 -9.22
CA GLN A 37 2.07 -7.91 -8.53
C GLN A 37 3.57 -8.14 -8.69
N ALA A 38 4.33 -8.16 -7.58
CA ALA A 38 5.78 -8.31 -7.66
C ALA A 38 6.41 -9.07 -6.50
N ARG A 39 7.63 -9.61 -6.66
CA ARG A 39 8.38 -10.10 -5.48
C ARG A 39 8.76 -8.94 -4.57
N PHE A 40 9.20 -7.84 -5.18
CA PHE A 40 9.56 -6.60 -4.52
C PHE A 40 8.84 -5.43 -5.16
N ALA A 41 8.02 -4.72 -4.39
CA ALA A 41 7.28 -3.55 -4.85
C ALA A 41 7.61 -2.32 -3.99
N GLN A 42 7.92 -1.20 -4.65
CA GLN A 42 8.09 0.10 -4.02
C GLN A 42 7.17 1.12 -4.68
N THR A 43 6.27 1.69 -3.90
CA THR A 43 5.36 2.75 -4.36
C THR A 43 5.61 4.02 -3.58
N LYS A 44 5.81 5.15 -4.28
CA LYS A 44 6.00 6.48 -3.69
C LYS A 44 5.10 7.49 -4.41
N GLY A 45 4.31 8.29 -3.70
CA GLY A 45 3.48 9.26 -4.41
C GLY A 45 2.32 9.87 -3.66
N ILE A 46 1.44 10.50 -4.43
CA ILE A 46 0.16 11.06 -3.98
C ILE A 46 -0.94 10.33 -4.74
N PHE A 47 -1.95 9.84 -4.03
CA PHE A 47 -2.98 8.99 -4.61
C PHE A 47 -4.36 9.39 -4.09
N ALA A 48 -5.32 9.63 -4.98
CA ALA A 48 -6.71 9.74 -4.55
C ALA A 48 -7.27 8.34 -4.20
N SER A 49 -7.05 7.34 -5.06
CA SER A 49 -7.35 5.93 -4.79
C SER A 49 -6.16 5.05 -5.10
N HIS A 50 -5.76 4.21 -4.14
CA HIS A 50 -4.61 3.30 -4.28
C HIS A 50 -4.94 1.89 -3.80
N SER A 51 -4.84 0.92 -4.71
CA SER A 51 -4.77 -0.50 -4.38
C SER A 51 -3.31 -0.92 -4.23
N ALA A 52 -2.91 -1.29 -3.02
CA ALA A 52 -1.53 -1.65 -2.73
C ALA A 52 -1.07 -2.97 -3.37
N PRO A 53 0.25 -3.16 -3.55
CA PRO A 53 0.76 -4.29 -4.30
C PRO A 53 0.56 -5.60 -3.54
N GLN A 54 0.35 -6.68 -4.31
CA GLN A 54 0.51 -8.03 -3.81
C GLN A 54 1.97 -8.44 -4.01
N ALA A 55 2.70 -8.64 -2.91
CA ALA A 55 4.14 -8.86 -2.99
C ALA A 55 4.72 -9.67 -1.83
N ARG A 56 5.93 -10.23 -2.02
CA ARG A 56 6.66 -10.79 -0.86
C ARG A 56 7.14 -9.66 0.05
N PHE A 57 7.64 -8.58 -0.55
CA PHE A 57 8.08 -7.36 0.12
C PHE A 57 7.43 -6.14 -0.52
N ALA A 58 6.66 -5.40 0.27
CA ALA A 58 5.98 -4.18 -0.17
C ALA A 58 6.43 -2.98 0.68
N GLN A 59 6.86 -1.91 0.01
CA GLN A 59 7.10 -0.61 0.63
C GLN A 59 6.25 0.46 -0.03
N THR A 60 5.33 1.05 0.74
CA THR A 60 4.45 2.12 0.26
C THR A 60 4.73 3.39 1.05
N LYS A 61 5.01 4.50 0.36
CA LYS A 61 5.18 5.83 0.97
C LYS A 61 4.32 6.86 0.25
N GLY A 62 3.59 7.71 0.96
CA GLY A 62 2.82 8.74 0.26
C GLY A 62 1.70 9.41 1.03
N ILE A 63 0.86 10.12 0.27
CA ILE A 63 -0.39 10.72 0.73
C ILE A 63 -1.52 10.03 -0.01
N PHE A 64 -2.54 9.59 0.72
CA PHE A 64 -3.63 8.79 0.18
C PHE A 64 -4.98 9.30 0.67
N ALA A 65 -5.91 9.60 -0.24
CA ALA A 65 -7.30 9.80 0.18
C ALA A 65 -7.94 8.44 0.52
N SER A 66 -7.79 7.44 -0.34
CA SER A 66 -8.19 6.06 -0.07
C SER A 66 -7.05 5.08 -0.36
N HIS A 67 -6.73 4.22 0.61
CA HIS A 67 -5.67 3.23 0.50
C HIS A 67 -6.12 1.83 0.92
N SER A 68 -6.20 0.92 -0.04
CA SER A 68 -6.27 -0.52 0.24
C SER A 68 -4.89 -1.00 0.64
N ALA A 69 -4.76 -1.61 1.80
CA ALA A 69 -3.47 -2.04 2.34
C ALA A 69 -2.88 -3.27 1.60
N PRO A 70 -1.54 -3.42 1.59
CA PRO A 70 -0.88 -4.46 0.81
C PRO A 70 -1.18 -5.86 1.35
N GLN A 71 -1.23 -6.82 0.42
CA GLN A 71 -1.21 -8.24 0.74
C GLN A 71 0.23 -8.75 0.56
N ALA A 72 0.95 -8.93 1.67
CA ALA A 72 2.37 -9.25 1.60
C ALA A 72 2.91 -10.06 2.77
N ARG A 73 4.03 -10.76 2.58
CA ARG A 73 4.72 -11.38 3.72
C ARG A 73 5.30 -10.31 4.65
N PHE A 74 5.92 -9.29 4.05
CA PHE A 74 6.47 -8.12 4.74
C PHE A 74 5.95 -6.84 4.11
N ALA A 75 5.24 -6.03 4.89
CA ALA A 75 4.70 -4.75 4.46
C ALA A 75 5.23 -3.60 5.32
N GLN A 76 5.74 -2.55 4.68
CA GLN A 76 6.06 -1.28 5.32
C GLN A 76 5.27 -0.16 4.65
N THR A 77 4.39 0.48 5.41
CA THR A 77 3.56 1.60 4.92
C THR A 77 3.91 2.85 5.71
N LYS A 78 4.25 3.95 5.02
CA LYS A 78 4.46 5.27 5.65
C LYS A 78 3.65 6.35 4.94
N GLY A 79 2.92 7.21 5.65
CA GLY A 79 2.17 8.25 4.94
C GLY A 79 1.08 8.95 5.72
N ILE A 80 0.29 9.72 4.98
CA ILE A 80 -0.93 10.39 5.44
C ILE A 80 -2.10 9.74 4.72
N PHE A 81 -3.14 9.37 5.46
CA PHE A 81 -4.28 8.61 4.95
C PHE A 81 -5.59 9.24 5.43
N ALA A 82 -6.48 9.58 4.51
CA ALA A 82 -7.86 9.88 4.92
C ALA A 82 -8.59 8.58 5.27
N PHE A 83 -8.52 7.58 4.40
CA PHE A 83 -9.04 6.23 4.67
C PHE A 83 -8.00 5.16 4.38
N ARG A 84 -7.86 4.19 5.30
CA ARG A 84 -6.98 3.04 5.11
C ARG A 84 -7.61 1.74 5.62
N SER A 85 -7.61 0.72 4.76
CA SER A 85 -8.03 -0.64 5.12
C SER A 85 -6.96 -1.42 5.89
N ALA A 86 -7.37 -2.57 6.45
CA ALA A 86 -6.52 -3.48 7.19
C ALA A 86 -5.48 -4.16 6.25
N PRO A 87 -4.16 -4.11 6.55
CA PRO A 87 -3.19 -4.93 5.84
C PRO A 87 -3.40 -6.40 6.17
N GLN A 88 -3.27 -7.24 5.15
CA GLN A 88 -3.21 -8.68 5.29
C GLN A 88 -1.76 -9.13 5.06
N ALA A 89 -1.01 -9.30 6.16
CA ALA A 89 0.40 -9.60 6.09
C ALA A 89 0.88 -10.50 7.23
N SER A 90 2.00 -11.22 7.05
CA SER A 90 2.63 -11.90 8.19
C SER A 90 3.29 -10.88 9.12
N PHE A 91 3.98 -9.90 8.54
CA PHE A 91 4.62 -8.79 9.25
C PHE A 91 4.23 -7.46 8.62
N SER A 92 3.64 -6.56 9.40
CA SER A 92 3.21 -5.23 8.97
C SER A 92 3.77 -4.15 9.89
N GLN A 93 4.45 -3.16 9.31
CA GLN A 93 4.83 -1.92 9.98
C GLN A 93 4.16 -0.74 9.30
N THR A 94 3.36 0.00 10.04
CA THR A 94 2.62 1.16 9.56
C THR A 94 3.01 2.40 10.37
N LYS A 95 3.46 3.47 9.71
CA LYS A 95 3.75 4.77 10.35
C LYS A 95 2.99 5.90 9.64
N GLY A 96 2.20 6.70 10.33
CA GLY A 96 1.47 7.76 9.63
C GLY A 96 0.46 8.56 10.43
N ILE A 97 -0.31 9.36 9.70
CA ILE A 97 -1.48 10.10 10.20
C ILE A 97 -2.70 9.54 9.48
N PHE A 98 -3.76 9.26 10.23
CA PHE A 98 -4.96 8.59 9.73
C PHE A 98 -6.21 9.34 10.17
N ALA A 99 -7.07 9.73 9.23
CA ALA A 99 -8.41 10.17 9.60
C ALA A 99 -9.29 8.96 9.96
N SER A 100 -9.25 7.90 9.15
CA SER A 100 -9.93 6.62 9.41
C SER A 100 -9.01 5.44 9.11
N HIS A 101 -8.93 4.48 10.05
CA HIS A 101 -8.05 3.33 9.97
C HIS A 101 -8.73 2.04 10.44
N SER A 102 -8.66 1.00 9.62
CA SER A 102 -8.99 -0.36 10.04
C SER A 102 -7.75 -1.10 10.56
N GLY A 103 -7.89 -1.72 11.74
CA GLY A 103 -6.83 -2.48 12.40
C GLY A 103 -6.27 -3.62 11.54
N PRO A 104 -4.97 -3.94 11.65
CA PRO A 104 -4.31 -4.94 10.82
C PRO A 104 -4.80 -6.37 11.09
N GLN A 105 -4.89 -7.19 10.04
CA GLN A 105 -5.06 -8.64 10.13
C GLN A 105 -3.72 -9.30 9.83
N ALA A 106 -2.83 -9.28 10.83
CA ALA A 106 -1.46 -9.77 10.68
C ALA A 106 -1.00 -10.53 11.92
N ARG A 107 -0.13 -11.54 11.72
CA ARG A 107 0.48 -12.27 12.83
C ARG A 107 1.32 -11.34 13.71
N PHE A 108 2.05 -10.42 13.07
CA PHE A 108 2.80 -9.38 13.75
C PHE A 108 2.52 -8.02 13.10
N ALA A 109 1.94 -7.11 13.86
CA ALA A 109 1.67 -5.76 13.41
C ALA A 109 2.19 -4.72 14.38
N GLN A 110 2.89 -3.72 13.84
CA GLN A 110 3.26 -2.50 14.54
C GLN A 110 2.66 -1.31 13.81
N THR A 111 1.84 -0.54 14.51
CA THR A 111 1.24 0.68 13.98
C THR A 111 1.60 1.85 14.89
N LYS A 112 2.35 2.84 14.37
CA LYS A 112 2.72 4.08 15.08
C LYS A 112 2.12 5.27 14.34
N GLY A 113 1.30 6.08 14.99
CA GLY A 113 0.67 7.20 14.30
C GLY A 113 -0.43 7.89 15.08
N SER A 114 -0.94 8.96 14.50
CA SER A 114 -2.09 9.70 15.02
C SER A 114 -3.35 9.26 14.28
N PHE A 115 -4.44 9.01 15.03
CA PHE A 115 -5.71 8.52 14.50
C PHE A 115 -6.83 9.46 14.92
N ALA A 116 -7.63 9.96 13.98
CA ALA A 116 -8.89 10.62 14.32
C ALA A 116 -9.98 9.57 14.62
N SER A 117 -10.02 8.47 13.87
CA SER A 117 -10.89 7.32 14.12
C SER A 117 -10.19 6.00 13.79
N ARG A 118 -10.39 5.00 14.66
CA ARG A 118 -9.84 3.64 14.50
C ARG A 118 -10.94 2.61 14.69
N PHE A 119 -11.06 1.73 13.70
CA PHE A 119 -11.92 0.55 13.74
C PHE A 119 -11.07 -0.69 14.05
N ALA A 120 -11.33 -1.35 15.18
CA ALA A 120 -10.74 -2.65 15.47
C ALA A 120 -11.59 -3.76 14.81
N PRO A 121 -10.98 -4.77 14.16
CA PRO A 121 -11.74 -5.93 13.73
C PRO A 121 -12.33 -6.64 14.96
N GLN A 122 -13.62 -6.96 14.93
CA GLN A 122 -14.25 -7.80 15.95
C GLN A 122 -13.52 -9.15 15.97
N ALA A 123 -13.00 -9.54 17.14
CA ALA A 123 -12.55 -10.90 17.38
C ALA A 123 -13.79 -11.80 17.33
N ARG A 124 -13.75 -12.85 16.51
CA ARG A 124 -14.76 -13.90 16.47
C ARG A 124 -14.20 -15.15 17.11
#